data_AF-A0A1B6KAT0-F1
#
_entry.id   AF-A0A1B6KAT0-F1
#
_cell.length_a   1.000
_cell.length_b   1.000
_cell.length_c   1.000
_cell.angle_alpha   90.00
_cell.angle_beta   90.00
_cell.angle_gamma   90.00
#
_symmetry.space_group_name_H-M   'P 1'
#
loop_
_entity.id
_entity.type
_entity.pdbx_description
1 polymer ?
#
loop_
_entity_poly.entity_id
_entity_poly.type
_entity_poly.pdbx_seq_one_letter_code
_entity_poly.pdbx_strand_id
1 'polypeptide(L)'
;MRYGLVAWGGTTATNLQRVLVLQKRAIRTISGLQHRDSCRTVFTELKILTVIAMYVLETILFAVTKGQTRHTDHHQYGTRNRNNFALPQHHLHLYEKNHLIEEQSISMLCQTKRLSEKKLKAAVTK
;
A
#
# COMPACT_ATOMS: atom_id res chain seq x y z
N MET A 1 -6.68 -7.42 10.08
CA MET A 1 -7.09 -6.06 9.66
C MET A 1 -6.94 -5.92 8.14
N ARG A 2 -7.78 -6.60 7.33
CA ARG A 2 -7.70 -6.50 5.85
C ARG A 2 -8.94 -5.88 5.21
N TYR A 3 -10.07 -5.88 5.91
CA TYR A 3 -11.32 -5.36 5.39
C TYR A 3 -11.26 -3.85 5.15
N GLY A 4 -11.56 -3.43 3.93
CA GLY A 4 -11.67 -2.02 3.54
C GLY A 4 -10.35 -1.24 3.59
N LEU A 5 -9.20 -1.89 3.79
CA LEU A 5 -7.93 -1.19 4.00
C LEU A 5 -7.55 -0.30 2.81
N VAL A 6 -7.88 -0.71 1.59
CA VAL A 6 -7.69 0.12 0.38
C VAL A 6 -8.56 1.39 0.41
N ALA A 7 -9.78 1.30 0.95
CA ALA A 7 -10.73 2.42 0.99
C ALA A 7 -10.40 3.46 2.08
N TRP A 8 -9.96 3.03 3.28
CA TRP A 8 -9.70 3.95 4.40
C TRP A 8 -8.22 4.11 4.76
N GLY A 9 -7.33 3.28 4.20
CA GLY A 9 -5.92 3.21 4.62
C GLY A 9 -5.08 4.44 4.26
N GLY A 10 -5.55 5.31 3.38
CA GLY A 10 -4.92 6.62 3.13
C GLY A 10 -5.53 7.79 3.89
N THR A 11 -6.26 7.50 4.98
CA THR A 11 -6.72 8.52 5.92
C THR A 11 -5.56 9.35 6.51
N THR A 12 -5.88 10.35 7.33
CA THR A 12 -4.88 11.22 7.97
C THR A 12 -3.84 10.41 8.76
N ALA A 13 -2.61 10.93 8.83
CA ALA A 13 -1.52 10.30 9.59
C ALA A 13 -1.89 10.07 11.06
N THR A 14 -2.72 10.93 11.64
CA THR A 14 -3.24 10.80 13.00
C THR A 14 -4.11 9.55 13.19
N ASN A 15 -5.00 9.26 12.24
CA ASN A 15 -5.85 8.07 12.28
C ASN A 15 -5.03 6.80 12.09
N LEU A 16 -4.08 6.79 11.14
CA LEU A 16 -3.15 5.68 10.96
C LEU A 16 -2.31 5.43 12.21
N GLN A 17 -1.83 6.48 12.87
CA GLN A 17 -1.07 6.36 14.11
C GLN A 17 -1.90 5.73 15.22
N ARG A 18 -3.19 6.10 15.36
CA ARG A 18 -4.09 5.47 16.34
C ARG A 18 -4.23 3.97 16.10
N VAL A 19 -4.44 3.56 14.85
CA VAL A 19 -4.54 2.13 14.49
C VAL A 19 -3.22 1.40 14.75
N LEU A 20 -2.08 2.02 14.42
CA LEU A 20 -0.75 1.46 14.69
C LEU A 20 -0.48 1.31 16.19
N VAL A 21 -0.94 2.24 17.03
CA VAL A 21 -0.84 2.14 18.49
C VAL A 21 -1.68 0.97 19.00
N LEU A 22 -2.90 0.79 18.50
CA LEU A 22 -3.73 -0.37 18.85
C LEU A 22 -3.06 -1.69 18.43
N GLN A 23 -2.48 -1.74 17.23
CA GLN A 23 -1.74 -2.90 16.75
C GLN A 23 -0.54 -3.22 17.65
N LYS A 24 0.25 -2.21 18.05
CA LYS A 24 1.37 -2.36 18.99
C LYS A 24 0.92 -2.85 20.36
N ARG A 25 -0.21 -2.37 20.87
CA ARG A 25 -0.78 -2.83 22.15
C ARG A 25 -1.13 -4.32 22.10
N ALA A 26 -1.82 -4.77 21.04
CA ALA A 26 -2.15 -6.18 20.87
C ALA A 26 -0.90 -7.07 20.80
N ILE A 27 0.12 -6.65 20.03
CA ILE A 27 1.39 -7.38 19.93
C ILE A 27 2.11 -7.41 21.27
N ARG A 28 2.13 -6.29 22.02
CA ARG A 28 2.74 -6.21 23.35
C ARG A 28 2.10 -7.20 24.31
N THR A 29 0.78 -7.37 24.26
CA THR A 29 0.06 -8.38 25.07
C THR A 29 0.42 -9.81 24.66
N ILE A 30 0.51 -10.09 23.35
CA ILE A 30 0.85 -11.42 22.84
C ILE A 30 2.27 -11.84 23.23
N SER A 31 3.23 -10.91 23.17
CA SER A 31 4.65 -11.21 23.39
C SER A 31 5.15 -10.88 24.81
N GLY A 32 4.29 -10.41 25.72
CA GLY A 32 4.66 -10.12 27.10
C GLY A 32 5.71 -9.01 27.29
N LEU A 33 5.88 -8.11 26.32
CA LEU A 33 6.88 -7.03 26.34
C LEU A 33 6.57 -5.97 27.42
N GLN A 34 7.60 -5.44 28.09
CA GLN A 34 7.44 -4.34 29.05
C GLN A 34 7.11 -3.02 28.36
N HIS A 35 6.58 -2.05 29.10
CA HIS A 35 6.07 -0.78 28.54
C HIS A 35 7.10 -0.02 27.68
N ARG A 36 8.37 -0.02 28.09
CA ARG A 36 9.46 0.69 27.40
C ARG A 36 10.10 -0.11 26.27
N ASP A 37 9.82 -1.40 26.18
CA ASP A 37 10.46 -2.25 25.18
C ASP A 37 9.96 -1.92 23.78
N SER A 38 10.88 -1.93 22.83
CA SER A 38 10.59 -1.71 21.42
C SER A 38 9.81 -2.89 20.85
N CYS A 39 8.65 -2.64 20.25
CA CYS A 39 7.91 -3.68 19.54
C CYS A 39 8.53 -4.04 18.18
N ARG A 40 9.54 -3.28 17.68
CA ARG A 40 10.02 -3.41 16.30
C ARG A 40 10.56 -4.80 15.98
N THR A 41 11.31 -5.40 16.89
CA THR A 41 11.87 -6.75 16.74
C THR A 41 10.76 -7.80 16.68
N VAL A 42 9.77 -7.66 17.57
CA VAL A 42 8.62 -8.57 17.67
C VAL A 42 7.75 -8.57 16.40
N PHE A 43 7.59 -7.43 15.71
CA PHE A 43 6.91 -7.43 14.41
C PHE A 43 7.60 -8.35 13.39
N THR A 44 8.93 -8.34 13.36
CA THR A 44 9.72 -9.19 12.45
C THR A 44 9.69 -10.66 12.88
N GLU A 45 9.83 -10.93 14.18
CA GLU A 45 9.79 -12.28 14.76
C GLU A 45 8.42 -12.95 14.54
N LEU A 46 7.33 -12.22 14.76
CA LEU A 46 5.97 -12.70 14.51
C LEU A 46 5.60 -12.69 13.02
N LYS A 47 6.47 -12.16 12.15
CA LYS A 47 6.22 -11.94 10.71
C LYS A 47 4.92 -11.17 10.45
N ILE A 48 4.61 -10.20 11.32
CA ILE A 48 3.43 -9.35 11.19
C ILE A 48 3.81 -8.05 10.48
N LEU A 49 3.05 -7.67 9.48
CA LEU A 49 3.19 -6.36 8.83
C LEU A 49 2.51 -5.27 9.67
N THR A 50 3.10 -4.07 9.71
CA THR A 50 2.43 -2.89 10.27
C THR A 50 1.23 -2.50 9.39
N VAL A 51 0.24 -1.80 9.96
CA VAL A 51 -0.92 -1.31 9.20
C VAL A 51 -0.53 -0.53 7.93
N ILE A 52 0.58 0.22 7.99
CA ILE A 52 1.11 0.99 6.85
C ILE A 52 1.65 0.05 5.77
N ALA A 53 2.45 -0.94 6.15
CA ALA A 53 2.99 -1.92 5.21
C ALA A 53 1.88 -2.79 4.60
N MET A 54 0.87 -3.16 5.40
CA MET A 54 -0.33 -3.84 4.90
C MET A 54 -1.07 -2.98 3.87
N TYR A 55 -1.25 -1.68 4.15
CA TYR A 55 -1.92 -0.77 3.25
C TYR A 55 -1.18 -0.67 1.90
N VAL A 56 0.13 -0.46 1.92
CA VAL A 56 0.95 -0.43 0.69
C VAL A 56 0.86 -1.74 -0.09
N LEU A 57 0.86 -2.89 0.58
CA LEU A 57 0.72 -4.18 -0.07
C LEU A 57 -0.66 -4.35 -0.73
N GLU A 58 -1.73 -4.03 0.00
CA GLU A 58 -3.09 -4.18 -0.51
C GLU A 58 -3.38 -3.20 -1.66
N THR A 59 -2.84 -1.98 -1.64
CA THR A 59 -2.98 -1.03 -2.75
C THR A 59 -2.25 -1.51 -4.00
N ILE A 60 -1.02 -2.02 -3.86
CA ILE A 60 -0.28 -2.64 -4.97
C ILE A 60 -1.06 -3.82 -5.54
N LEU A 61 -1.56 -4.70 -4.67
CA LEU A 61 -2.31 -5.87 -5.09
C LEU A 61 -3.57 -5.44 -5.84
N PHE A 62 -4.34 -4.50 -5.29
CA PHE A 62 -5.53 -3.97 -5.92
C PHE A 62 -5.26 -3.40 -7.31
N ALA A 63 -4.22 -2.57 -7.45
CA ALA A 63 -3.81 -1.98 -8.72
C ALA A 63 -3.43 -3.04 -9.78
N VAL A 64 -2.68 -4.07 -9.38
CA VAL A 64 -2.28 -5.17 -10.27
C VAL A 64 -3.48 -6.03 -10.66
N THR A 65 -4.38 -6.31 -9.73
CA THR A 65 -5.54 -7.21 -9.95
C THR A 65 -6.62 -6.55 -10.82
N LYS A 66 -6.82 -5.24 -10.66
CA LYS A 66 -7.77 -4.45 -11.46
C LYS A 66 -7.34 -4.26 -12.92
N GLY A 67 -6.06 -4.47 -13.24
CA GLY A 67 -5.56 -4.37 -14.62
C GLY A 67 -5.67 -2.95 -15.18
N GLN A 68 -5.24 -1.95 -14.40
CA GLN A 68 -5.32 -0.54 -14.79
C GLN A 68 -4.59 -0.26 -16.11
N THR A 69 -5.24 0.49 -17.00
CA THR A 69 -4.73 0.86 -18.33
C THR A 69 -3.46 1.69 -18.21
N ARG A 70 -2.50 1.44 -19.10
CA ARG A 70 -1.26 2.22 -19.19
C ARG A 70 -1.27 3.10 -20.43
N HIS A 71 -0.40 4.10 -20.43
CA HIS A 71 -0.22 4.93 -21.63
C HIS A 71 0.27 4.13 -22.86
N THR A 72 0.92 2.97 -22.65
CA THR A 72 1.21 2.02 -23.75
C THR A 72 0.00 1.49 -24.47
N ASP A 73 -1.15 1.40 -23.79
CA ASP A 73 -2.35 0.83 -24.37
C ASP A 73 -3.07 1.87 -25.26
N HIS A 74 -2.77 3.15 -25.04
CA HIS A 74 -3.37 4.28 -25.76
C HIS A 74 -2.52 4.75 -26.95
N HIS A 75 -1.19 4.58 -26.89
CA HIS A 75 -0.27 5.06 -27.92
C HIS A 75 0.68 3.96 -28.39
N GLN A 76 0.81 3.78 -29.71
CA GLN A 76 1.73 2.81 -30.30
C GLN A 76 3.20 3.26 -30.29
N TYR A 77 3.47 4.56 -30.10
CA TYR A 77 4.82 5.12 -30.08
C TYR A 77 5.35 5.32 -28.65
N GLY A 78 6.67 5.36 -28.50
CA GLY A 78 7.33 5.49 -27.20
C GLY A 78 7.22 6.89 -26.61
N THR A 79 6.34 7.11 -25.65
CA THR A 79 6.32 8.32 -24.82
C THR A 79 7.19 8.16 -23.57
N ARG A 80 7.70 9.27 -23.02
CA ARG A 80 8.53 9.26 -21.79
C ARG A 80 7.84 8.55 -20.61
N ASN A 81 6.51 8.69 -20.53
CA ASN A 81 5.67 8.12 -19.46
C ASN A 81 4.90 6.85 -19.91
N ARG A 82 5.34 6.15 -20.98
CA ARG A 82 4.58 5.02 -21.53
C ARG A 82 4.24 3.94 -20.50
N ASN A 83 5.14 3.70 -19.54
CA ASN A 83 4.99 2.68 -18.52
C ASN A 83 4.12 3.13 -17.34
N ASN A 84 3.72 4.39 -17.30
CA ASN A 84 2.87 4.94 -16.25
C ASN A 84 1.41 4.57 -16.54
N PHE A 85 0.63 4.55 -15.47
CA PHE A 85 -0.79 4.27 -15.54
C PHE A 85 -1.53 5.48 -16.08
N ALA A 86 -2.51 5.22 -16.96
CA ALA A 86 -3.33 6.24 -17.57
C ALA A 86 -4.44 6.62 -16.59
N LEU A 87 -4.19 7.65 -15.78
CA LEU A 87 -5.14 8.15 -14.79
C LEU A 87 -6.16 9.10 -15.46
N PRO A 88 -7.42 9.14 -14.99
CA PRO A 88 -8.41 10.08 -15.49
C PRO A 88 -8.00 11.53 -15.17
N GLN A 89 -8.19 12.41 -16.15
CA GLN A 89 -7.97 13.84 -15.97
C GLN A 89 -8.99 14.41 -14.98
N HIS A 90 -8.52 15.25 -14.07
CA HIS A 90 -9.34 15.87 -13.03
C HIS A 90 -8.84 17.28 -12.74
N HIS A 91 -9.73 18.15 -12.25
CA HIS A 91 -9.43 19.57 -12.03
C HIS A 91 -9.17 19.92 -10.57
N LEU A 92 -9.64 19.08 -9.64
CA LEU A 92 -9.57 19.35 -8.21
C LEU A 92 -8.31 18.71 -7.63
N HIS A 93 -7.46 19.50 -6.98
CA HIS A 93 -6.34 18.97 -6.19
C HIS A 93 -6.82 18.08 -5.02
N LEU A 94 -8.07 18.22 -4.58
CA LEU A 94 -8.66 17.27 -3.63
C LEU A 94 -8.83 15.88 -4.23
N TYR A 95 -9.12 15.80 -5.54
CA TYR A 95 -9.14 14.53 -6.26
C TYR A 95 -7.75 13.92 -6.27
N GLU A 96 -6.69 14.70 -6.51
CA GLU A 96 -5.32 14.20 -6.29
C GLU A 96 -5.22 13.70 -4.85
N LYS A 97 -5.46 14.54 -3.85
CA LYS A 97 -5.16 14.22 -2.44
C LYS A 97 -5.94 13.05 -1.84
N ASN A 98 -7.20 12.84 -2.24
CA ASN A 98 -8.04 11.74 -1.77
C ASN A 98 -7.90 10.48 -2.63
N HIS A 99 -7.62 10.64 -3.94
CA HIS A 99 -7.39 9.54 -4.87
C HIS A 99 -5.90 9.13 -4.95
N LEU A 100 -5.02 9.87 -4.25
CA LEU A 100 -3.62 9.51 -3.91
C LEU A 100 -3.54 8.13 -3.21
N ILE A 101 -4.69 7.64 -2.74
CA ILE A 101 -4.88 6.43 -1.95
C ILE A 101 -5.18 5.21 -2.84
N GLU A 102 -6.00 5.37 -3.88
CA GLU A 102 -6.41 4.26 -4.77
C GLU A 102 -5.53 4.12 -6.02
N GLU A 103 -4.99 5.22 -6.59
CA GLU A 103 -4.31 5.15 -7.88
C GLU A 103 -2.92 5.83 -7.96
N GLN A 104 -2.51 6.70 -7.02
CA GLN A 104 -1.16 7.32 -7.11
C GLN A 104 -0.07 6.68 -6.23
N SER A 105 -0.39 5.74 -5.35
CA SER A 105 0.63 4.79 -4.86
C SER A 105 1.30 4.07 -6.05
N ILE A 106 0.63 4.04 -7.20
CA ILE A 106 1.12 3.58 -8.48
C ILE A 106 2.11 4.55 -9.16
N SER A 107 1.99 5.86 -8.97
CA SER A 107 2.97 6.85 -9.45
C SER A 107 4.32 6.71 -8.74
N MET A 108 4.32 6.37 -7.45
CA MET A 108 5.55 6.03 -6.71
C MET A 108 6.11 4.64 -7.10
N LEU A 109 5.29 3.80 -7.73
CA LEU A 109 5.68 2.49 -8.30
C LEU A 109 6.14 2.58 -9.77
N CYS A 110 6.41 3.79 -10.27
CA CYS A 110 6.97 4.06 -11.61
C CYS A 110 8.31 3.34 -11.89
N GLN A 111 8.90 2.66 -10.90
CA GLN A 111 10.12 1.86 -11.05
C GLN A 111 9.92 0.36 -10.81
N THR A 112 8.75 -0.10 -10.32
CA THR A 112 8.56 -1.54 -10.13
C THR A 112 8.34 -2.22 -11.48
N LYS A 113 9.35 -2.98 -11.89
CA LYS A 113 9.24 -4.01 -12.94
C LYS A 113 7.94 -4.78 -12.72
N ARG A 114 7.27 -5.19 -13.80
CA ARG A 114 6.04 -6.02 -13.80
C ARG A 114 6.20 -7.20 -12.82
N LEU A 115 5.78 -7.02 -11.57
CA LEU A 115 5.75 -8.08 -10.59
C LEU A 115 4.44 -8.82 -10.78
N SER A 116 4.52 -10.11 -11.10
CA SER A 116 3.34 -10.94 -11.16
C SER A 116 2.73 -11.07 -9.77
N GLU A 117 1.40 -11.07 -9.70
CA GLU A 117 0.63 -11.26 -8.47
C GLU A 117 1.11 -12.48 -7.67
N LYS A 118 1.47 -13.57 -8.37
CA LYS A 118 2.03 -14.80 -7.79
C LYS A 118 3.34 -14.54 -7.03
N LYS A 119 4.22 -13.66 -7.53
CA LYS A 119 5.49 -13.32 -6.86
C LYS A 119 5.27 -12.46 -5.61
N LEU A 120 4.32 -11.53 -5.67
CA LEU A 120 3.96 -10.68 -4.52
C LEU A 120 3.35 -11.50 -3.39
N LYS A 121 2.36 -12.35 -3.69
CA LYS A 121 1.74 -13.24 -2.70
C LYS A 121 2.73 -14.24 -2.11
N ALA A 122 3.62 -14.79 -2.93
CA ALA A 122 4.66 -15.70 -2.45
C ALA A 122 5.70 -15.01 -1.54
N ALA A 123 6.03 -13.75 -1.80
CA ALA A 123 6.97 -12.98 -0.96
C ALA A 123 6.41 -12.66 0.43
N VAL A 124 5.09 -12.51 0.54
CA VAL A 124 4.39 -12.20 1.82
C VAL A 124 4.20 -13.45 2.68
N THR A 125 4.23 -14.64 2.08
CA THR A 125 3.95 -15.91 2.78
C THR A 125 5.23 -16.60 3.32
N LYS A 126 6.42 -16.07 3.01
CA LYS A 126 7.72 -16.58 3.49
C LYS A 126 8.14 -15.92 4.80
#